data_AF-A0A8S0YZS5-F1
#
_entry.id   AF-A0A8S0YZS5-F1
#
_cell.length_a   1.000
_cell.length_b   1.000
_cell.length_c   1.000
_cell.angle_alpha   90.00
_cell.angle_beta   90.00
_cell.angle_gamma   90.00
#
_symmetry.space_group_name_H-M   'P 1'
#
loop_
_entity.id
_entity.type
_entity.pdbx_description
1 polymer ?
#
loop_
_entity_poly.entity_id
_entity_poly.type
_entity_poly.pdbx_seq_one_letter_code
_entity_poly.pdbx_strand_id
1 'polypeptide(L)'
;MKGKASALGLEYTPSNRLHIYQWCCNANALFNIFSAFKMRYDEIRVGVSKIPVGKRGNTTDYVDVSQYGLTPAHHVLLEGSTYKPERRSAMAQTLGPLTALMAAYKSMDPYRAKWIEAVKRHLVHIYNAPNLCNAMHGKLKVLNLQ
;
A
#
# COMPACT_ATOMS: atom_id res chain seq x y z
N MET A 1 -8.77 1.22 -39.92
CA MET A 1 -9.17 1.95 -38.69
C MET A 1 -8.56 1.24 -37.48
N LYS A 2 -7.55 1.82 -36.81
CA LYS A 2 -6.97 1.24 -35.58
C LYS A 2 -7.72 1.84 -34.38
N GLY A 3 -8.48 1.03 -33.67
CA GLY A 3 -9.18 1.46 -32.45
C GLY A 3 -8.18 1.88 -31.38
N LYS A 4 -8.41 3.03 -30.74
CA LYS A 4 -7.66 3.45 -29.56
C LYS A 4 -8.05 2.53 -28.40
N ALA A 5 -7.11 1.79 -27.84
CA ALA A 5 -7.34 1.07 -26.60
C ALA A 5 -7.48 2.08 -25.46
N SER A 6 -8.53 1.97 -24.65
CA SER A 6 -8.67 2.73 -23.40
C SER A 6 -8.94 1.77 -22.25
N ALA A 7 -8.35 2.07 -21.10
CA ALA A 7 -8.66 1.40 -19.85
C ALA A 7 -8.69 2.47 -18.75
N LEU A 8 -9.70 2.41 -17.88
CA LEU A 8 -9.85 3.30 -16.71
C LEU A 8 -9.87 4.81 -17.04
N GLY A 9 -10.39 5.20 -18.21
CA GLY A 9 -10.52 6.61 -18.60
C GLY A 9 -9.22 7.28 -19.06
N LEU A 10 -8.12 6.53 -19.20
CA LEU A 10 -6.88 7.00 -19.80
C LEU A 10 -6.84 6.56 -21.27
N GLU A 11 -6.83 7.52 -22.19
CA GLU A 11 -6.60 7.25 -23.61
C GLU A 11 -5.14 6.86 -23.83
N TYR A 12 -4.90 5.67 -24.38
CA TYR A 12 -3.58 5.29 -24.86
C TYR A 12 -3.31 6.03 -26.18
N THR A 13 -2.58 7.13 -26.13
CA THR A 13 -2.08 7.79 -27.33
C THR A 13 -1.02 6.88 -27.97
N PRO A 14 -1.20 6.44 -29.22
CA PRO A 14 -0.18 5.65 -29.91
C PRO A 14 1.10 6.50 -30.00
N SER A 15 2.21 5.93 -29.52
CA SER A 15 3.50 6.63 -29.44
C SER A 15 3.92 7.14 -30.83
N ASN A 16 3.95 8.45 -31.00
CA ASN A 16 4.54 9.05 -32.20
C ASN A 16 6.06 8.99 -32.03
N ARG A 17 6.75 8.13 -32.81
CA ARG A 17 8.21 7.88 -32.69
C ARG A 17 9.07 9.14 -32.85
N LEU A 18 8.49 10.24 -33.29
CA LEU A 18 9.12 11.55 -33.49
C LEU A 18 9.14 12.45 -32.24
N HIS A 19 8.45 12.08 -31.15
CA HIS A 19 8.44 12.90 -29.94
C HIS A 19 9.73 12.70 -29.13
N ILE A 20 10.58 13.72 -29.11
CA ILE A 20 11.87 13.78 -28.38
C ILE A 20 11.74 13.42 -26.89
N TYR A 21 10.56 13.53 -26.29
CA TYR A 21 10.32 13.24 -24.86
C TYR A 21 9.79 11.82 -24.56
N GLN A 22 9.61 10.96 -25.58
CA GLN A 22 9.11 9.59 -25.38
C GLN A 22 10.07 8.74 -24.52
N TRP A 23 11.38 8.96 -24.64
CA TRP A 23 12.38 8.27 -23.83
C TRP A 23 12.25 8.64 -22.35
N CYS A 24 11.86 9.87 -22.01
CA CYS A 24 11.66 10.32 -20.63
C CYS A 24 10.54 9.51 -19.95
N CYS A 25 9.46 9.22 -20.67
CA CYS A 25 8.35 8.41 -20.16
C CYS A 25 8.79 6.96 -19.85
N ASN A 26 9.55 6.35 -20.77
CA ASN A 26 10.09 4.99 -20.58
C ASN A 26 11.14 4.95 -19.47
N ALA A 27 12.04 5.93 -19.43
CA ALA A 27 13.05 6.06 -18.39
C ALA A 27 12.41 6.28 -17.02
N ASN A 28 11.37 7.11 -16.91
CA ASN A 28 10.65 7.34 -15.66
C ASN A 28 10.03 6.05 -15.11
N ALA A 29 9.45 5.21 -15.97
CA ALA A 29 8.93 3.90 -15.55
C ALA A 29 10.05 3.01 -14.98
N LEU A 30 11.21 2.95 -15.66
CA LEU A 30 12.36 2.19 -15.20
C LEU A 30 12.92 2.73 -13.86
N PHE A 31 13.08 4.04 -13.71
CA PHE A 31 13.53 4.65 -12.46
C PHE A 31 12.55 4.41 -11.31
N ASN A 32 11.24 4.41 -11.58
CA ASN A 32 10.24 4.05 -10.59
C ASN A 32 10.40 2.60 -10.13
N ILE A 33 10.62 1.65 -11.05
CA ILE A 33 10.89 0.24 -10.72
C ILE A 33 12.16 0.11 -9.86
N PHE A 34 13.27 0.73 -10.28
CA PHE A 34 14.53 0.66 -9.51
C PHE A 34 14.40 1.28 -8.12
N SER A 35 13.72 2.43 -8.02
CA SER A 35 13.50 3.06 -6.71
C SER A 35 12.55 2.24 -5.83
N ALA A 36 11.56 1.54 -6.40
CA ALA A 36 10.71 0.62 -5.67
C ALA A 36 11.48 -0.62 -5.19
N PHE A 37 12.34 -1.17 -6.05
CA PHE A 37 13.21 -2.30 -5.71
C PHE A 37 14.14 -1.97 -4.53
N LYS A 38 14.81 -0.81 -4.57
CA LYS A 38 15.72 -0.40 -3.49
C LYS A 38 15.01 -0.31 -2.14
N MET A 39 13.83 0.31 -2.10
CA MET A 39 13.04 0.42 -0.86
C MET A 39 12.64 -0.96 -0.33
N ARG A 40 12.22 -1.86 -1.22
CA ARG A 40 11.85 -3.24 -0.84
C ARG A 40 13.04 -4.04 -0.34
N TYR A 41 14.18 -3.92 -1.02
CA TYR A 41 15.41 -4.57 -0.64
C TYR A 41 15.87 -4.15 0.76
N ASP A 42 15.77 -2.85 1.08
CA ASP A 42 16.13 -2.33 2.40
C ASP A 42 15.22 -2.87 3.50
N GLU A 43 13.90 -2.91 3.26
CA GLU A 43 12.94 -3.49 4.22
C GLU A 43 13.19 -4.98 4.48
N ILE A 44 13.47 -5.78 3.45
CA ILE A 44 13.71 -7.22 3.61
C ILE A 44 15.05 -7.47 4.33
N ARG A 45 16.08 -6.70 3.99
CA ARG A 45 17.43 -6.91 4.55
C ARG A 45 17.54 -6.47 6.00
N VAL A 46 16.92 -5.35 6.36
CA VAL A 46 17.03 -4.76 7.72
C VAL A 46 15.86 -5.19 8.62
N GLY A 47 14.74 -5.59 8.02
CA GLY A 47 13.49 -5.80 8.73
C GLY A 47 12.82 -4.48 9.11
N VAL A 48 11.52 -4.54 9.40
CA VAL A 48 10.75 -3.37 9.83
C VAL A 48 10.70 -3.32 11.35
N SER A 49 11.61 -2.58 11.97
CA SER A 49 11.58 -2.34 13.43
C SER A 49 10.82 -1.07 13.82
N LYS A 50 10.76 -0.09 12.91
CA LYS A 50 10.19 1.24 13.13
C LYS A 50 9.29 1.65 11.98
N ILE A 51 8.14 2.23 12.31
CA ILE A 51 7.16 2.72 11.33
C ILE A 51 7.09 4.25 11.42
N PRO A 52 7.23 4.97 10.30
CA PRO A 52 7.05 6.42 10.27
C PRO A 52 5.57 6.76 10.51
N VAL A 53 5.30 7.65 11.47
CA VAL A 53 3.92 8.04 11.84
C VAL A 53 3.58 9.45 11.38
N GLY A 54 4.57 10.33 11.28
CA GLY A 54 4.37 11.70 10.80
C GLY A 54 5.67 12.45 10.65
N LYS A 55 5.57 13.70 10.21
CA LYS A 55 6.71 14.62 10.17
C LYS A 55 6.36 15.81 11.04
N ARG A 56 7.17 16.08 12.06
CA ARG A 56 7.06 17.29 12.90
C ARG A 56 8.22 18.22 12.55
N GLY A 57 7.93 19.25 11.75
CA GLY A 57 8.97 20.14 11.21
C GLY A 57 9.87 19.40 10.21
N ASN A 58 11.18 19.35 10.49
CA ASN A 58 12.13 18.64 9.61
C ASN A 58 12.39 17.17 10.03
N THR A 59 11.88 16.75 11.18
CA THR A 59 12.12 15.40 11.73
C THR A 59 10.94 14.49 11.45
N THR A 60 11.22 13.26 11.00
CA THR A 60 10.22 12.19 10.87
C THR A 60 10.10 11.47 12.20
N ASP A 61 8.89 11.38 12.74
CA ASP A 61 8.60 10.65 13.96
C ASP A 61 8.39 9.16 13.64
N TYR A 62 9.02 8.31 14.43
CA TYR A 62 8.97 6.86 14.29
C TYR A 62 8.36 6.22 15.53
N VAL A 63 7.56 5.19 15.31
CA VAL A 63 7.02 4.34 16.37
C VAL A 63 7.58 2.94 16.21
N ASP A 64 8.05 2.36 17.31
CA ASP A 64 8.54 0.99 17.33
C ASP A 64 7.40 -0.01 17.11
N VAL A 65 7.68 -1.03 16.32
CA VAL A 65 6.72 -2.10 15.99
C VAL A 65 6.28 -2.88 17.23
N SER A 66 7.14 -2.97 18.24
CA SER A 66 6.84 -3.59 19.54
C SER A 66 5.68 -2.91 20.28
N GLN A 67 5.43 -1.62 20.06
CA GLN A 67 4.31 -0.90 20.70
C GLN A 67 2.94 -1.39 20.20
N TYR A 68 2.89 -2.04 19.03
CA TYR A 68 1.70 -2.69 18.51
C TYR A 68 1.58 -4.17 18.93
N GLY A 69 2.45 -4.65 19.83
CA GLY A 69 2.51 -6.06 20.24
C GLY A 69 3.11 -6.99 19.19
N LEU A 70 3.77 -6.45 18.17
CA LEU A 70 4.32 -7.21 17.06
C LEU A 70 5.76 -7.63 17.34
N THR A 71 6.02 -8.93 17.24
CA THR A 71 7.37 -9.50 17.32
C THR A 71 8.10 -9.46 15.98
N PRO A 72 9.44 -9.64 15.95
CA PRO A 72 10.23 -9.68 14.71
C PRO A 72 9.78 -10.72 13.68
N ALA A 73 9.11 -11.78 14.11
CA ALA A 73 8.53 -12.78 13.22
C ALA A 73 7.46 -12.18 12.26
N HIS A 74 6.81 -11.10 12.67
CA HIS A 74 5.79 -10.42 11.87
C HIS A 74 6.37 -9.42 10.86
N HIS A 75 7.69 -9.19 10.83
CA HIS A 75 8.29 -8.20 9.92
C HIS A 75 8.00 -8.50 8.44
N VAL A 76 7.91 -9.77 8.06
CA VAL A 76 7.57 -10.19 6.69
C VAL A 76 6.16 -9.72 6.29
N LEU A 77 5.25 -9.60 7.26
CA LEU A 77 3.88 -9.15 7.04
C LEU A 77 3.76 -7.61 7.00
N LEU A 78 4.81 -6.89 7.45
CA LEU A 78 4.90 -5.44 7.52
C LEU A 78 5.58 -4.80 6.29
N GLU A 79 5.70 -5.56 5.20
CA GLU A 79 6.26 -5.03 3.95
C GLU A 79 5.50 -3.78 3.48
N GLY A 80 6.24 -2.72 3.17
CA GLY A 80 5.79 -1.42 2.69
C GLY A 80 5.27 -0.47 3.78
N SER A 81 5.45 -0.81 5.05
CA SER A 81 5.09 0.05 6.19
C SER A 81 6.03 1.23 6.38
N THR A 82 7.25 1.20 5.82
CA THR A 82 8.19 2.32 5.82
C THR A 82 8.02 3.24 4.61
N TYR A 83 7.30 2.81 3.58
CA TYR A 83 7.14 3.57 2.36
C TYR A 83 6.36 4.87 2.59
N LYS A 84 6.71 5.90 1.83
CA LYS A 84 5.98 7.17 1.83
C LYS A 84 4.51 6.96 1.46
N PRO A 85 3.57 7.76 2.01
CA PRO A 85 2.12 7.57 1.82
C PRO A 85 1.70 7.50 0.35
N GLU A 86 2.30 8.32 -0.53
CA GLU A 86 1.95 8.38 -1.95
C GLU A 86 2.23 7.05 -2.63
N ARG A 87 3.43 6.50 -2.39
CA ARG A 87 3.86 5.20 -2.93
C ARG A 87 3.09 4.03 -2.33
N ARG A 88 2.84 4.08 -1.01
CA ARG A 88 2.03 3.07 -0.32
C ARG A 88 0.65 2.97 -0.96
N SER A 89 0.03 4.11 -1.25
CA SER A 89 -1.27 4.14 -1.91
C SER A 89 -1.20 3.55 -3.33
N ALA A 90 -0.17 3.85 -4.11
CA ALA A 90 -0.02 3.29 -5.47
C ALA A 90 0.18 1.77 -5.45
N MET A 91 0.83 1.26 -4.41
CA MET A 91 1.16 -0.15 -4.24
C MET A 91 0.19 -0.91 -3.33
N ALA A 92 -0.99 -0.38 -3.03
CA ALA A 92 -1.86 -0.90 -1.97
C ALA A 92 -2.19 -2.40 -2.05
N GLN A 93 -2.12 -3.02 -3.24
CA GLN A 93 -2.38 -4.44 -3.46
C GLN A 93 -1.17 -5.35 -3.25
N THR A 94 0.05 -4.80 -3.29
CA THR A 94 1.31 -5.57 -3.21
C THR A 94 2.01 -5.41 -1.87
N LEU A 95 1.43 -4.65 -0.94
CA LEU A 95 1.96 -4.48 0.41
C LEU A 95 1.75 -5.74 1.25
N GLY A 96 2.46 -5.81 2.37
CA GLY A 96 2.23 -6.85 3.36
C GLY A 96 0.80 -6.76 3.95
N PRO A 97 0.20 -7.91 4.32
CA PRO A 97 -1.16 -7.97 4.84
C PRO A 97 -1.33 -7.15 6.12
N LEU A 98 -0.31 -7.11 6.97
CA LEU A 98 -0.34 -6.35 8.22
C LEU A 98 -0.15 -4.85 7.97
N THR A 99 0.67 -4.47 6.97
CA THR A 99 0.76 -3.09 6.50
C THR A 99 -0.58 -2.57 5.99
N ALA A 100 -1.29 -3.36 5.19
CA ALA A 100 -2.62 -3.01 4.68
C ALA A 100 -3.63 -2.85 5.83
N LEU A 101 -3.57 -3.73 6.84
CA LEU A 101 -4.43 -3.66 8.03
C LEU A 101 -4.16 -2.39 8.85
N MET A 102 -2.88 -2.08 9.11
CA MET A 102 -2.49 -0.85 9.81
C MET A 102 -2.87 0.41 9.03
N ALA A 103 -2.74 0.37 7.71
CA ALA A 103 -3.17 1.47 6.85
C ALA A 103 -4.69 1.65 6.87
N ALA A 104 -5.47 0.56 6.87
CA ALA A 104 -6.92 0.63 7.04
C ALA A 104 -7.31 1.23 8.39
N TYR A 105 -6.68 0.77 9.48
CA TYR A 105 -6.92 1.28 10.84
C TYR A 105 -6.61 2.78 10.97
N LYS A 106 -5.48 3.24 10.39
CA LYS A 106 -5.07 4.65 10.44
C LYS A 106 -5.79 5.54 9.42
N SER A 107 -6.45 4.95 8.41
CA SER A 107 -7.03 5.73 7.32
C SER A 107 -8.29 6.50 7.74
N MET A 108 -8.27 7.80 7.45
CA MET A 108 -9.45 8.65 7.43
C MET A 108 -10.06 8.67 6.02
N ASP A 109 -11.33 9.06 5.91
CA ASP A 109 -11.98 9.23 4.61
C ASP A 109 -11.25 10.35 3.80
N PRO A 110 -11.00 10.20 2.48
CA PRO A 110 -11.64 9.27 1.53
C PRO A 110 -10.85 7.98 1.21
N TYR A 111 -9.61 7.83 1.68
CA TYR A 111 -8.76 6.68 1.28
C TYR A 111 -9.16 5.36 1.95
N ARG A 112 -10.09 5.40 2.90
CA ARG A 112 -10.56 4.25 3.66
C ARG A 112 -11.08 3.10 2.79
N ALA A 113 -11.94 3.40 1.81
CA ALA A 113 -12.54 2.38 0.96
C ALA A 113 -11.47 1.54 0.23
N LYS A 114 -10.44 2.23 -0.28
CA LYS A 114 -9.28 1.62 -0.93
C LYS A 114 -8.52 0.67 -0.01
N TRP A 115 -8.29 1.06 1.24
CA TRP A 115 -7.57 0.24 2.20
C TRP A 115 -8.40 -0.97 2.67
N ILE A 116 -9.71 -0.80 2.85
CA ILE A 116 -10.61 -1.92 3.17
C ILE A 116 -10.60 -2.95 2.05
N GLU A 117 -10.63 -2.53 0.78
CA GLU A 117 -10.51 -3.45 -0.35
C GLU A 117 -9.17 -4.18 -0.38
N ALA A 118 -8.06 -3.48 -0.10
CA ALA A 118 -6.74 -4.09 -0.01
C ALA A 118 -6.70 -5.19 1.07
N VAL A 119 -7.21 -4.89 2.27
CA VAL A 119 -7.30 -5.88 3.36
C VAL A 119 -8.17 -7.08 2.97
N LYS A 120 -9.35 -6.83 2.36
CA LYS A 120 -10.22 -7.91 1.87
C LYS A 120 -9.50 -8.82 0.87
N ARG A 121 -8.67 -8.27 -0.03
CA ARG A 121 -7.86 -9.04 -0.99
C ARG A 121 -6.77 -9.87 -0.30
N HIS A 122 -6.09 -9.30 0.70
CA HIS A 122 -5.05 -10.03 1.42
C HIS A 122 -5.59 -11.14 2.32
N LEU A 123 -6.80 -10.98 2.85
CA LEU A 123 -7.40 -11.90 3.81
C LEU A 123 -8.55 -12.73 3.21
N VAL A 124 -8.62 -12.89 1.88
CA VAL A 124 -9.68 -13.67 1.19
C VAL A 124 -9.84 -15.07 1.78
N HIS A 125 -8.75 -15.70 2.19
CA HIS A 125 -8.74 -17.05 2.73
C HIS A 125 -9.14 -17.15 4.21
N ILE A 126 -9.34 -16.02 4.90
CA ILE A 126 -9.73 -15.98 6.30
C ILE A 126 -11.25 -15.75 6.39
N TYR A 127 -11.94 -16.73 6.97
CA TYR A 127 -13.40 -16.84 7.04
C TYR A 127 -14.12 -15.56 7.54
N ASN A 128 -13.49 -14.77 8.42
CA ASN A 128 -14.06 -13.57 9.03
C ASN A 128 -13.41 -12.24 8.62
N ALA A 129 -12.59 -12.22 7.56
CA ALA A 129 -11.89 -11.02 7.12
C ALA A 129 -12.78 -9.78 6.87
N PRO A 130 -13.99 -9.89 6.28
CA PRO A 130 -14.85 -8.72 6.08
C PRO A 130 -15.36 -8.11 7.40
N ASN A 131 -15.60 -8.98 8.39
CA ASN A 131 -16.09 -8.58 9.71
C ASN A 131 -14.98 -7.89 10.52
N LEU A 132 -13.73 -8.30 10.35
CA LEU A 132 -12.56 -7.64 10.96
C LEU A 132 -12.46 -6.17 10.55
N CYS A 133 -12.62 -5.87 9.25
CA CYS A 133 -12.61 -4.50 8.74
C CYS A 133 -13.71 -3.62 9.33
N ASN A 134 -14.90 -4.20 9.54
CA ASN A 134 -16.04 -3.49 10.14
C ASN A 134 -15.84 -3.29 11.65
N ALA A 135 -15.26 -4.28 12.34
CA ALA A 135 -14.96 -4.23 13.77
C ALA A 135 -13.90 -3.18 14.11
N MET A 136 -12.83 -3.06 13.31
CA MET A 136 -11.79 -2.04 13.50
C MET A 136 -12.31 -0.59 13.52
N HIS A 137 -13.48 -0.35 12.94
CA HIS A 137 -14.08 0.98 12.82
C HIS A 137 -15.32 1.15 13.72
N GLY A 138 -15.53 0.25 14.68
CA GLY A 138 -16.66 0.32 15.61
C GLY A 138 -18.03 0.02 14.99
N LYS A 139 -18.09 -0.49 13.74
CA LYS A 139 -19.33 -0.91 13.06
C LYS A 139 -19.60 -2.41 13.27
N LEU A 140 -19.49 -2.88 14.51
CA LEU A 140 -19.95 -4.22 14.86
C LEU A 140 -21.49 -4.22 14.88
N LYS A 141 -22.11 -4.72 13.80
CA LYS A 141 -23.40 -5.38 13.96
C LYS A 141 -23.11 -6.65 14.76
N VAL A 142 -23.70 -6.76 15.95
CA VAL A 142 -23.59 -7.92 16.85
C VAL A 142 -23.70 -9.19 16.02
N LEU A 143 -22.59 -9.93 15.93
CA LEU A 143 -22.58 -11.27 15.35
C LEU A 143 -23.30 -12.15 16.37
N ASN A 144 -24.57 -12.47 16.10
CA ASN A 144 -25.22 -13.62 16.73
C ASN A 144 -24.45 -14.86 16.26
N LEU A 145 -23.49 -15.28 17.07
CA LEU A 145 -22.92 -16.61 17.01
C LEU A 145 -24.02 -17.56 17.49
N GLN A 146 -24.70 -18.20 16.54
CA GLN A 146 -25.44 -19.45 16.77
C GLN A 146 -24.53 -20.62 16.45
#